data_AF-A0A4S5B4X8-F1
#
_entry.id   AF-A0A4S5B4X8-F1
#
_cell.length_a   1.000
_cell.length_b   1.000
_cell.length_c   1.000
_cell.angle_alpha   90.00
_cell.angle_beta   90.00
_cell.angle_gamma   90.00
#
_symmetry.space_group_name_H-M   'P 1'
#
loop_
_entity.id
_entity.type
_entity.pdbx_description
1 polymer ?
#
loop_
_entity_poly.entity_id
_entity_poly.type
_entity_poly.pdbx_seq_one_letter_code
_entity_poly.pdbx_strand_id
1 'polypeptide(L)'
;MHPDPAPSVSFAHGLGLRRAAWYYAGLGWPVIPIAPPDAAVARPGKQPLVRDWPAAASTSPQQIQAWWERWPDANVGIVTGRRSGLGILDLDVDKGGTASLAAVESRVGCLPGTVTVMTGSG
;
A
#
# COMPACT_ATOMS: atom_id res chain seq x y z
N MET A 1 -37.71 -10.59 -6.05
CA MET A 1 -36.32 -10.56 -5.56
C MET A 1 -35.49 -9.93 -6.67
N HIS A 2 -35.33 -8.60 -6.63
CA HIS A 2 -34.48 -7.90 -7.59
C HIS A 2 -33.02 -8.26 -7.27
N PRO A 3 -32.17 -8.62 -8.25
CA PRO A 3 -30.74 -8.74 -7.99
C PRO A 3 -30.23 -7.35 -7.58
N ASP A 4 -29.57 -7.31 -6.43
CA ASP A 4 -28.87 -6.12 -5.94
C ASP A 4 -27.87 -5.70 -7.04
N PRO A 5 -27.87 -4.43 -7.51
CA PRO A 5 -26.95 -4.02 -8.57
C PRO A 5 -25.52 -4.24 -8.09
N ALA A 6 -24.75 -4.98 -8.91
CA ALA A 6 -23.33 -5.17 -8.65
C ALA A 6 -22.69 -3.80 -8.40
N PRO A 7 -21.88 -3.65 -7.34
CA PRO A 7 -21.26 -2.38 -7.02
C PRO A 7 -20.47 -1.85 -8.21
N SER A 8 -20.50 -0.53 -8.41
CA SER A 8 -19.70 0.11 -9.46
C SER A 8 -18.22 -0.27 -9.30
N VAL A 9 -17.48 -0.30 -10.40
CA VAL A 9 -16.05 -0.70 -10.40
C VAL A 9 -15.24 0.13 -9.38
N SER A 10 -15.54 1.43 -9.23
CA SER A 10 -14.93 2.29 -8.21
C SER A 10 -15.25 1.82 -6.79
N PHE A 11 -16.51 1.49 -6.51
CA PHE A 11 -16.92 1.01 -5.19
C PHE A 11 -16.35 -0.38 -4.87
N ALA A 12 -16.30 -1.29 -5.84
CA ALA A 12 -15.68 -2.60 -5.69
C ALA A 12 -14.16 -2.47 -5.45
N HIS A 13 -13.50 -1.56 -6.16
CA HIS A 13 -12.09 -1.24 -5.98
C HIS A 13 -11.83 -0.62 -4.59
N GLY A 14 -12.64 0.33 -4.15
CA GLY A 14 -12.58 0.94 -2.81
C GLY A 14 -12.82 -0.07 -1.67
N LEU A 15 -13.78 -0.99 -1.85
CA LEU A 15 -13.97 -2.13 -0.94
C LEU A 15 -12.73 -3.04 -0.88
N GLY A 16 -12.06 -3.25 -2.03
CA GLY A 16 -10.80 -3.99 -2.12
C GLY A 16 -9.68 -3.30 -1.34
N LEU A 17 -9.51 -1.99 -1.53
CA LEU A 17 -8.45 -1.20 -0.88
C LEU A 17 -8.67 -1.08 0.64
N ARG A 18 -9.91 -0.86 1.10
CA ARG A 18 -10.22 -0.88 2.54
C ARG A 18 -9.90 -2.23 3.17
N ARG A 19 -10.25 -3.34 2.50
CA ARG A 19 -9.93 -4.69 3.00
C ARG A 19 -8.42 -4.92 3.06
N ALA A 20 -7.67 -4.44 2.07
CA ALA A 20 -6.21 -4.48 2.10
C ALA A 20 -5.64 -3.66 3.28
N ALA A 21 -6.17 -2.46 3.53
CA ALA A 21 -5.78 -1.64 4.67
C ALA A 21 -6.00 -2.36 6.02
N TRP A 22 -7.15 -3.01 6.21
CA TRP A 22 -7.41 -3.84 7.38
C TRP A 22 -6.49 -5.05 7.48
N TYR A 23 -6.20 -5.72 6.35
CA TYR A 23 -5.28 -6.84 6.33
C TYR A 23 -3.88 -6.45 6.80
N TYR A 24 -3.31 -5.37 6.25
CA TYR A 24 -1.99 -4.88 6.67
C TYR A 24 -1.97 -4.39 8.12
N ALA A 25 -3.02 -3.72 8.57
CA ALA A 25 -3.16 -3.33 9.97
C ALA A 25 -3.22 -4.55 10.90
N GLY A 26 -3.86 -5.64 10.48
CA GLY A 26 -3.89 -6.91 11.19
C GLY A 26 -2.51 -7.60 11.30
N LEU A 27 -1.59 -7.30 10.38
CA LEU A 27 -0.18 -7.70 10.47
C LEU A 27 0.65 -6.78 11.38
N GLY A 28 0.04 -5.78 12.01
CA GLY A 28 0.71 -4.79 12.84
C GLY A 28 1.36 -3.65 12.06
N TRP A 29 1.10 -3.53 10.75
CA TRP A 29 1.68 -2.49 9.91
C TRP A 29 0.78 -1.25 9.87
N PRO A 30 1.22 -0.09 10.40
CA PRO A 30 0.42 1.12 10.38
C PRO A 30 0.19 1.60 8.94
N VAL A 31 -1.08 1.80 8.60
CA VAL A 31 -1.50 2.24 7.27
C VAL A 31 -1.90 3.71 7.26
N ILE A 32 -1.90 4.30 6.07
CA ILE A 32 -2.37 5.66 5.81
C ILE A 32 -3.10 5.72 4.46
N PRO A 33 -4.21 6.47 4.33
CA PRO A 33 -4.85 6.66 3.04
C PRO A 33 -4.01 7.56 2.13
N ILE A 34 -3.82 7.10 0.90
CA ILE A 34 -3.09 7.77 -0.17
C ILE A 34 -4.09 8.25 -1.23
N ALA A 35 -3.86 9.43 -1.78
CA ALA A 35 -4.68 9.99 -2.84
C ALA A 35 -4.74 9.01 -4.03
N PRO A 36 -5.92 8.78 -4.62
CA PRO A 36 -6.03 7.85 -5.74
C PRO A 36 -5.26 8.35 -6.98
N PRO A 37 -4.98 7.47 -7.95
CA PRO A 37 -4.21 7.80 -9.15
C PRO A 37 -4.82 8.88 -10.05
N ASP A 38 -6.11 9.13 -9.94
CA ASP A 38 -6.88 10.14 -10.69
C ASP A 38 -7.16 11.41 -9.88
N ALA A 39 -6.67 11.50 -8.64
CA ALA A 39 -6.87 12.67 -7.80
C ALA A 39 -6.14 13.91 -8.34
N ALA A 40 -6.81 15.07 -8.28
CA ALA A 40 -6.24 16.37 -8.60
C ALA A 40 -5.31 16.88 -7.47
N VAL A 41 -4.19 16.18 -7.26
CA VAL A 41 -3.15 16.52 -6.27
C VAL A 41 -1.77 16.55 -6.94
N ALA A 42 -0.75 17.03 -6.22
CA ALA A 42 0.59 17.16 -6.78
C ALA A 42 1.24 15.81 -7.14
N ARG A 43 0.93 14.75 -6.38
CA ARG A 43 1.45 13.39 -6.61
C ARG A 43 0.35 12.33 -6.48
N PRO A 44 -0.53 12.18 -7.49
CA PRO A 44 -1.60 11.19 -7.45
C PRO A 44 -1.03 9.77 -7.27
N GLY A 45 -1.77 8.92 -6.56
CA GLY A 45 -1.34 7.56 -6.22
C GLY A 45 -0.21 7.46 -5.19
N LYS A 46 0.43 8.58 -4.79
CA LYS A 46 1.63 8.59 -3.93
C LYS A 46 1.57 9.60 -2.78
N GLN A 47 0.58 10.49 -2.76
CA GLN A 47 0.45 11.54 -1.77
C GLN A 47 -0.50 11.13 -0.63
N PRO A 48 -0.06 11.11 0.65
CA PRO A 48 -0.95 10.91 1.77
C PRO A 48 -2.06 11.97 1.86
N LEU A 49 -3.28 11.53 2.18
CA LEU A 49 -4.46 12.41 2.34
C LEU A 49 -4.53 13.07 3.73
N VAL A 50 -3.73 12.58 4.67
CA VAL A 50 -3.66 13.07 6.05
C VAL A 50 -2.34 13.82 6.25
N ARG A 51 -2.39 14.94 6.99
CA ARG A 51 -1.19 15.70 7.38
C ARG A 51 -0.39 14.95 8.45
N ASP A 52 0.91 15.22 8.55
CA ASP A 52 1.80 14.56 9.52
C ASP A 52 1.68 13.02 9.49
N TRP A 53 1.47 12.51 8.27
CA TRP A 53 1.11 11.13 7.99
C TRP A 53 2.03 10.07 8.62
N PRO A 54 3.36 10.26 8.77
CA PRO A 54 4.19 9.22 9.39
C PRO A 54 3.79 8.95 10.83
N ALA A 55 3.36 9.99 11.56
CA ALA A 55 2.85 9.86 12.92
C ALA A 55 1.38 9.40 12.90
N ALA A 56 0.57 9.95 12.00
CA ALA A 56 -0.86 9.68 11.93
C ALA A 56 -1.22 8.26 11.47
N ALA A 57 -0.31 7.54 10.79
CA ALA A 57 -0.56 6.18 10.33
C ALA A 57 -1.00 5.26 11.49
N SER A 58 -1.94 4.35 11.22
CA SER A 58 -2.69 3.67 12.26
C SER A 58 -2.91 2.19 11.94
N THR A 59 -2.96 1.37 12.99
CA THR A 59 -3.45 -0.02 12.94
C THR A 59 -4.86 -0.15 13.54
N SER A 60 -5.47 0.94 14.02
CA SER A 60 -6.80 0.93 14.63
C SER A 60 -7.87 0.67 13.56
N PRO A 61 -8.71 -0.38 13.71
CA PRO A 61 -9.81 -0.65 12.79
C PRO A 61 -10.78 0.53 12.65
N GLN A 62 -11.06 1.24 13.75
CA GLN A 62 -11.97 2.38 13.79
C GLN A 62 -11.42 3.55 12.98
N GLN A 63 -10.12 3.85 13.13
CA GLN A 63 -9.48 4.92 12.38
C GLN A 63 -9.43 4.61 10.88
N ILE A 64 -9.12 3.36 10.52
CA ILE A 64 -9.07 2.91 9.12
C ILE A 64 -10.47 2.95 8.51
N GLN A 65 -11.49 2.50 9.24
CA GLN A 65 -12.88 2.60 8.80
C GLN A 65 -13.26 4.06 8.51
N ALA A 66 -12.99 4.98 9.45
CA ALA A 66 -13.30 6.39 9.29
C ALA A 66 -12.58 7.02 8.07
N TRP A 67 -11.34 6.63 7.79
CA TRP A 67 -10.61 7.11 6.61
C TRP A 67 -11.23 6.63 5.30
N TRP A 68 -11.58 5.35 5.18
CA TRP A 68 -12.18 4.81 3.95
C TRP A 68 -13.67 5.11 3.82
N GLU A 69 -14.36 5.54 4.89
CA GLU A 69 -15.68 6.17 4.78
C GLU A 69 -15.58 7.58 4.21
N ARG A 70 -14.54 8.34 4.59
CA ARG A 70 -14.28 9.69 4.08
C ARG A 70 -13.71 9.71 2.65
N TRP A 71 -12.85 8.74 2.33
CA TRP A 71 -12.18 8.62 1.04
C TRP A 71 -12.30 7.17 0.52
N PRO A 72 -13.46 6.79 -0.06
CA PRO A 72 -13.72 5.41 -0.47
C PRO A 72 -12.72 4.85 -1.45
N ASP A 73 -12.19 5.69 -2.34
CA ASP A 73 -11.26 5.30 -3.40
C ASP A 73 -9.77 5.48 -3.00
N ALA A 74 -9.47 5.83 -1.74
CA ALA A 74 -8.09 6.03 -1.30
C ALA A 74 -7.25 4.76 -1.47
N ASN A 75 -6.07 4.92 -2.06
CA ASN A 75 -5.04 3.89 -2.10
C ASN A 75 -4.45 3.67 -0.70
N VAL A 76 -3.73 2.56 -0.50
CA VAL A 76 -3.17 2.18 0.80
C VAL A 76 -1.67 2.45 0.83
N GLY A 77 -1.23 3.24 1.81
CA GLY A 77 0.19 3.39 2.15
C GLY A 77 0.50 2.65 3.44
N ILE A 78 1.69 2.05 3.52
CA ILE A 78 2.22 1.42 4.74
C ILE A 78 3.43 2.21 5.21
N VAL A 79 3.49 2.59 6.49
CA VAL A 79 4.71 3.16 7.07
C VAL A 79 5.73 2.05 7.25
N THR A 80 6.92 2.21 6.69
CA THR A 80 8.01 1.23 6.79
C THR A 80 8.97 1.57 7.94
N GLY A 81 10.09 0.84 8.03
CA GLY A 81 11.12 1.04 9.04
C GLY A 81 10.76 0.44 10.39
N ARG A 82 11.35 0.96 11.47
CA ARG A 82 11.24 0.40 12.82
C ARG A 82 9.80 0.24 13.32
N ARG A 83 8.90 1.12 12.88
CA ARG A 83 7.49 1.10 13.30
C ARG A 83 6.74 -0.15 12.81
N SER A 84 7.20 -0.74 11.71
CA SER A 84 6.60 -1.94 11.10
C SER A 84 7.53 -3.14 11.08
N GLY A 85 8.80 -2.97 11.45
CA GLY A 85 9.83 -3.99 11.26
C GLY A 85 10.09 -4.31 9.77
N LEU A 86 9.75 -3.38 8.87
CA LEU A 86 9.83 -3.58 7.42
C LEU A 86 10.97 -2.77 6.80
N GLY A 87 11.86 -3.46 6.11
CA GLY A 87 12.73 -2.87 5.08
C GLY A 87 12.14 -3.17 3.70
N ILE A 88 12.27 -2.23 2.77
CA ILE A 88 11.85 -2.42 1.37
C ILE A 88 13.10 -2.42 0.50
N LEU A 89 13.23 -3.45 -0.33
CA LEU A 89 14.18 -3.50 -1.43
C LEU A 89 13.39 -3.27 -2.71
N ASP A 90 13.57 -2.10 -3.31
CA ASP A 90 12.91 -1.74 -4.57
C ASP A 90 13.78 -2.18 -5.75
N LEU A 91 13.22 -2.99 -6.65
CA LEU A 91 13.93 -3.59 -7.77
C LEU A 91 13.42 -2.98 -9.08
N ASP A 92 14.06 -1.89 -9.51
CA ASP A 92 13.81 -1.30 -10.84
C ASP A 92 14.42 -2.21 -11.92
N VAL A 93 13.63 -3.16 -12.46
CA VAL A 93 14.10 -4.14 -13.47
C VAL A 93 14.68 -3.45 -14.70
N ASP A 94 14.01 -2.41 -15.20
CA ASP A 94 14.44 -1.64 -16.38
C ASP A 94 15.74 -0.85 -16.16
N LYS A 95 16.19 -0.71 -14.91
CA LYS A 95 17.46 -0.04 -14.56
C LYS A 95 18.51 -1.03 -14.05
N GLY A 96 18.36 -2.31 -14.37
CA GLY A 96 19.31 -3.35 -13.96
C GLY A 96 19.14 -3.83 -12.53
N GLY A 97 17.94 -3.70 -11.95
CA GLY A 97 17.60 -4.20 -10.62
C GLY A 97 17.87 -5.70 -10.44
N THR A 98 17.63 -6.50 -11.48
CA THR A 98 17.91 -7.96 -11.49
C THR A 98 19.40 -8.26 -11.38
N ALA A 99 20.24 -7.56 -12.16
CA ALA A 99 21.69 -7.70 -12.07
C ALA A 99 22.22 -7.25 -10.70
N SER A 100 21.65 -6.17 -10.15
CA SER A 100 22.01 -5.66 -8.82
C SER A 100 21.63 -6.65 -7.71
N LEU A 101 20.46 -7.29 -7.80
CA LEU A 101 20.04 -8.35 -6.88
C LEU A 101 21.01 -9.53 -6.93
N ALA A 102 21.32 -10.04 -8.13
CA ALA A 102 22.25 -11.16 -8.30
C ALA A 102 23.65 -10.83 -7.72
N ALA A 103 24.11 -9.58 -7.86
CA ALA A 103 25.37 -9.14 -7.27
C ALA A 103 25.33 -9.14 -5.73
N VAL A 104 24.21 -8.74 -5.12
CA VAL A 104 24.01 -8.83 -3.66
C VAL A 104 24.00 -10.29 -3.22
N GLU A 105 23.21 -11.14 -3.88
CA GLU A 105 23.10 -12.56 -3.53
C GLU A 105 24.43 -13.31 -3.66
N SER A 106 25.27 -12.93 -4.63
CA SER A 106 26.62 -13.49 -4.76
C SER A 106 27.52 -13.20 -3.55
N ARG A 107 27.24 -12.13 -2.81
CA ARG A 107 28.05 -11.68 -1.65
C ARG A 107 27.49 -12.19 -0.32
N VAL A 108 26.17 -12.28 -0.18
CA VAL A 108 25.50 -12.58 1.10
C VAL A 108 24.71 -13.89 1.11
N GLY A 109 24.66 -14.60 -0.03
CA GLY A 109 23.78 -15.74 -0.26
C GLY A 109 22.40 -15.31 -0.77
N CYS A 110 21.60 -16.29 -1.17
CA CYS A 110 20.22 -16.08 -1.61
C CYS A 110 19.41 -15.37 -0.52
N LEU A 111 18.66 -14.33 -0.90
CA LEU A 111 17.80 -13.65 0.06
C LEU A 111 16.65 -14.59 0.48
N PRO A 112 16.26 -14.59 1.76
CA PRO A 112 15.16 -15.43 2.21
C PRO A 112 13.86 -15.03 1.52
N GLY A 113 13.00 -16.01 1.24
CA GLY A 113 11.64 -15.74 0.77
C GLY A 113 10.92 -14.80 1.74
N THR A 114 10.44 -13.68 1.20
CA THR A 114 9.75 -12.62 1.97
C THR A 114 8.57 -12.09 1.17
N VAL A 115 7.76 -11.23 1.79
CA VAL A 115 6.61 -10.58 1.13
C VAL A 115 7.10 -9.78 -0.08
N THR A 116 6.52 -10.06 -1.25
CA THR A 116 6.89 -9.43 -2.53
C THR A 116 5.62 -8.90 -3.20
N VAL A 117 5.74 -7.76 -3.88
CA VAL A 117 4.66 -7.12 -4.63
C VAL A 117 5.22 -6.61 -5.95
N MET A 118 4.45 -6.74 -7.04
CA MET A 118 4.78 -6.09 -8.33
C MET A 118 4.38 -4.62 -8.26
N THR A 119 5.27 -3.73 -8.70
CA THR A 119 4.96 -2.29 -8.65
C THR A 119 3.98 -1.93 -9.76
N GLY A 120 3.36 -0.74 -9.67
CA GLY A 120 2.46 -0.26 -10.72
C GLY A 120 3.13 -0.06 -12.09
N SER A 121 4.47 -0.12 -12.15
CA SER A 121 5.25 0.03 -13.38
C SER A 121 5.83 -1.29 -13.90
N GLY A 122 5.63 -2.41 -13.19
CA GLY A 122 6.31 -3.69 -13.43
C GLY A 122 6.91 -4.25 -12.15
#